data_AF-A0A6J4QQV5-F1
#
_entry.id   AF-A0A6J4QQV5-F1
#
_cell.length_a   1.000
_cell.length_b   1.000
_cell.length_c   1.000
_cell.angle_alpha   90.00
_cell.angle_beta   90.00
_cell.angle_gamma   90.00
#
_symmetry.space_group_name_H-M   'P 1'
#
loop_
_entity.id
_entity.type
_entity.pdbx_description
1 polymer ?
#
loop_
_entity_poly.entity_id
_entity_poly.type
_entity_poly.pdbx_seq_one_letter_code
_entity_poly.pdbx_strand_id
1 'polypeptide(L)'
;MSTFPVWAWAGFTALIVVLLVLDLLVVARGSREISFQRATVLSVLWIVLALLFGAVVFAVAGSERGGEYLAGYVIEKSLSVDNVFVFALIFSYFAVPARYQYRVLFWGVVGALVLRGVFILVGAELLERYDWMIYVFGVFF
;
A
#
# COMPACT_ATOMS: atom_id res chain seq x y z
N MET A 1 17.92 -20.28 5.77
CA MET A 1 17.15 -19.25 5.02
C MET A 1 17.09 -19.69 3.57
N SER A 2 15.97 -20.26 3.12
CA SER A 2 15.77 -20.55 1.70
C SER A 2 15.70 -19.23 0.94
N THR A 3 16.79 -18.87 0.26
CA THR A 3 16.89 -17.65 -0.54
C THR A 3 15.88 -17.76 -1.69
N PHE A 4 14.81 -16.97 -1.62
CA PHE A 4 13.86 -16.89 -2.72
C PHE A 4 14.60 -16.45 -3.99
N PRO A 5 14.28 -17.04 -5.15
CA PRO A 5 14.96 -16.70 -6.38
C PRO A 5 14.85 -15.21 -6.69
N VAL A 6 15.94 -14.58 -7.11
CA VAL A 6 15.98 -13.14 -7.45
C VAL A 6 14.95 -12.79 -8.53
N TRP A 7 14.66 -13.73 -9.45
CA TRP A 7 13.62 -13.54 -10.47
C TRP A 7 12.21 -13.43 -9.91
N ALA A 8 11.92 -14.06 -8.76
CA ALA A 8 10.61 -13.97 -8.11
C ALA A 8 10.41 -12.58 -7.49
N TRP A 9 11.46 -12.05 -6.85
CA TRP A 9 11.49 -10.66 -6.37
C TRP A 9 11.36 -9.66 -7.53
N ALA A 10 12.15 -9.83 -8.59
CA ALA A 10 12.06 -8.97 -9.77
C ALA A 10 10.67 -9.02 -10.41
N GLY A 11 10.07 -10.20 -10.53
CA GLY A 11 8.71 -10.38 -11.06
C GLY A 11 7.64 -9.74 -10.18
N PHE A 12 7.75 -9.89 -8.85
CA PHE A 12 6.83 -9.26 -7.90
C PHE A 12 6.95 -7.74 -7.90
N THR A 13 8.17 -7.20 -7.88
CA THR A 13 8.40 -5.76 -7.97
C THR A 13 7.89 -5.20 -9.30
N ALA A 14 8.16 -5.87 -10.41
CA ALA A 14 7.65 -5.47 -11.72
C ALA A 14 6.11 -5.48 -11.75
N LEU A 15 5.48 -6.51 -11.20
CA LEU A 15 4.02 -6.59 -11.06
C LEU A 15 3.47 -5.41 -10.26
N ILE A 16 4.05 -5.10 -9.10
CA ILE A 16 3.63 -3.95 -8.27
C ILE A 16 3.79 -2.64 -9.04
N VAL A 17 4.93 -2.42 -9.68
CA VAL A 17 5.20 -1.18 -10.44
C VAL A 17 4.19 -1.03 -11.58
N VAL A 18 3.89 -2.11 -12.31
CA VAL A 18 2.86 -2.09 -13.37
C VAL A 18 1.50 -1.75 -12.80
N LEU A 19 1.06 -2.42 -11.72
CA LEU A 19 -0.23 -2.15 -11.08
C LEU A 19 -0.33 -0.71 -10.56
N LEU A 20 0.75 -0.18 -9.98
CA LEU A 20 0.83 1.18 -9.47
C LEU A 20 0.78 2.21 -10.61
N VAL A 21 1.52 1.98 -11.68
CA VAL A 21 1.50 2.84 -12.87
C VAL A 21 0.12 2.81 -13.52
N LEU A 22 -0.52 1.64 -13.61
CA LEU A 22 -1.88 1.53 -14.13
C LEU A 22 -2.87 2.28 -13.23
N ASP A 23 -2.80 2.16 -11.91
CA ASP A 23 -3.66 2.90 -10.99
C ASP A 23 -3.47 4.42 -11.15
N LEU A 24 -2.22 4.89 -11.11
CA LEU A 24 -1.90 6.32 -11.25
C LEU A 24 -2.25 6.88 -12.63
N LEU A 25 -2.03 6.15 -13.72
CA LEU A 25 -2.27 6.66 -15.07
C LEU A 25 -3.71 6.48 -15.54
N VAL A 26 -4.37 5.38 -15.19
CA VAL A 26 -5.73 5.06 -15.67
C VAL A 26 -6.77 5.62 -14.71
N VAL A 27 -6.59 5.41 -13.40
CA VAL A 27 -7.58 5.84 -12.40
C VAL A 27 -7.43 7.33 -12.11
N ALA A 28 -6.21 7.88 -12.05
CA ALA A 28 -6.02 9.30 -11.76
C ALA A 28 -6.27 10.26 -12.93
N ARG A 29 -6.23 9.78 -14.17
CA ARG A 29 -6.64 10.60 -15.33
C ARG A 29 -8.16 10.74 -15.46
N GLY A 30 -8.95 9.88 -14.81
CA GLY A 30 -10.40 9.94 -14.79
C GLY A 30 -10.93 11.01 -13.83
N SER A 31 -10.68 12.28 -14.12
CA SER A 31 -11.00 13.45 -13.31
C SER A 31 -12.51 13.79 -13.21
N ARG A 32 -13.35 12.82 -12.85
CA ARG A 32 -14.76 13.05 -12.49
C ARG A 32 -15.03 12.39 -11.15
N GLU A 33 -15.69 13.13 -10.27
CA GLU A 33 -16.19 12.71 -8.96
C GLU A 33 -16.46 11.20 -8.95
N ILE A 34 -15.60 10.45 -8.25
CA ILE A 34 -15.80 9.02 -8.12
C ILE A 34 -17.01 8.85 -7.21
N SER A 35 -18.17 8.58 -7.82
CA SER A 35 -19.38 8.21 -7.08
C SER A 35 -19.05 7.06 -6.13
N PHE A 36 -19.65 7.08 -4.94
CA PHE A 36 -19.48 6.06 -3.91
C PHE A 36 -19.59 4.63 -4.47
N GLN A 37 -20.53 4.40 -5.40
CA GLN A 37 -20.70 3.10 -6.06
C GLN A 37 -19.45 2.66 -6.86
N ARG A 38 -18.81 3.59 -7.59
CA ARG A 38 -17.58 3.29 -8.34
C ARG A 38 -16.40 3.06 -7.40
N ALA A 39 -16.31 3.81 -6.31
CA ALA A 39 -15.26 3.63 -5.30
C ALA A 39 -15.36 2.25 -4.63
N THR A 40 -16.56 1.79 -4.33
CA THR A 40 -16.79 0.45 -3.76
C THR A 40 -16.43 -0.65 -4.75
N VAL A 41 -16.85 -0.55 -6.01
CA VAL A 41 -16.51 -1.54 -7.04
C VAL A 41 -15.01 -1.63 -7.26
N LEU A 42 -14.32 -0.49 -7.36
CA LEU A 42 -12.86 -0.46 -7.49
C LEU A 42 -12.18 -1.08 -6.26
N SER A 43 -12.66 -0.75 -5.05
CA SER A 43 -12.11 -1.32 -3.81
C SER A 43 -12.27 -2.83 -3.77
N VAL A 44 -13.45 -3.35 -4.12
CA VAL A 44 -13.72 -4.80 -4.17
C VAL A 44 -12.84 -5.48 -5.21
N LEU A 45 -12.69 -4.90 -6.40
CA LEU A 45 -11.83 -5.44 -7.45
C LEU A 45 -10.37 -5.57 -6.99
N TRP A 46 -9.84 -4.54 -6.31
CA TRP A 46 -8.50 -4.58 -5.75
C TRP A 46 -8.35 -5.62 -4.63
N ILE A 47 -9.38 -5.78 -3.78
CA ILE A 47 -9.39 -6.82 -2.74
C ILE A 47 -9.37 -8.21 -3.38
N VAL A 48 -10.20 -8.46 -4.39
CA VAL A 48 -10.24 -9.74 -5.10
C VAL A 48 -8.90 -10.04 -5.77
N LEU A 49 -8.28 -9.06 -6.43
CA LEU A 49 -6.97 -9.23 -7.05
C LEU A 49 -5.89 -9.60 -6.02
N ALA A 50 -5.89 -8.96 -4.86
CA ALA A 50 -4.96 -9.28 -3.77
C ALA A 50 -5.20 -10.69 -3.20
N LEU A 51 -6.46 -11.09 -3.00
CA LEU A 51 -6.79 -12.45 -2.53
C LEU A 51 -6.42 -13.52 -3.55
N LEU A 52 -6.61 -13.27 -4.85
CA LEU A 52 -6.18 -14.17 -5.92
C LEU A 52 -4.66 -14.33 -5.93
N PHE A 53 -3.92 -13.23 -5.78
CA PHE A 53 -2.47 -13.29 -5.64
C PHE A 53 -2.06 -14.08 -4.38
N GLY A 54 -2.72 -13.85 -3.25
CA GLY A 54 -2.51 -14.62 -2.02
C GLY A 54 -2.77 -16.13 -2.19
N ALA A 55 -3.80 -16.51 -2.96
CA ALA A 55 -4.06 -17.90 -3.30
C ALA A 55 -2.93 -18.51 -4.16
N VAL A 56 -2.37 -17.74 -5.11
CA VAL A 56 -1.18 -18.16 -5.88
C VAL A 56 0.03 -18.34 -4.95
N VAL A 57 0.26 -17.42 -4.02
CA VAL A 57 1.33 -17.56 -3.02
C VAL A 57 1.13 -18.80 -2.16
N PHE A 58 -0.10 -19.06 -1.70
CA PHE A 58 -0.43 -20.25 -0.93
C PHE A 58 -0.15 -21.55 -1.70
N ALA A 59 -0.47 -21.56 -3.01
CA ALA A 59 -0.25 -22.73 -3.87
C ALA A 59 1.23 -22.96 -4.22
N VAL A 60 2.02 -21.89 -4.42
CA VAL A 60 3.42 -21.98 -4.88
C VAL A 60 4.42 -22.03 -3.72
N ALA A 61 4.18 -21.27 -2.65
CA ALA A 61 5.10 -21.08 -1.52
C ALA A 61 4.62 -21.78 -0.22
N GLY A 62 3.46 -22.44 -0.24
CA GLY A 62 2.92 -23.19 0.88
C GLY A 62 2.11 -22.36 1.88
N SER A 63 1.55 -23.05 2.88
CA SER A 63 0.61 -22.47 3.84
C SER A 63 1.22 -21.44 4.80
N GLU A 64 2.48 -21.63 5.20
CA GLU A 64 3.19 -20.70 6.09
C GLU A 64 3.33 -19.32 5.44
N ARG A 65 3.89 -19.27 4.22
CA ARG A 65 4.09 -18.02 3.47
C ARG A 65 2.80 -17.40 2.97
N GLY A 66 1.82 -18.23 2.59
CA GLY A 66 0.47 -17.75 2.29
C GLY A 66 -0.19 -17.10 3.51
N GLY A 67 0.03 -17.66 4.71
CA GLY A 67 -0.39 -17.08 5.98
C GLY A 67 0.27 -15.73 6.27
N GLU A 68 1.59 -15.64 6.10
CA GLU A 68 2.34 -14.38 6.25
C GLU A 68 1.84 -13.29 5.28
N TYR A 69 1.58 -13.65 4.01
CA TYR A 69 1.02 -12.72 3.03
C TYR A 69 -0.36 -12.22 3.45
N LEU A 70 -1.27 -13.11 3.86
CA LEU A 70 -2.62 -12.71 4.28
C LEU A 70 -2.59 -11.87 5.56
N ALA A 71 -1.73 -12.20 6.53
CA ALA A 71 -1.54 -11.41 7.73
C ALA A 71 -1.06 -10.00 7.38
N GLY A 72 -0.02 -9.88 6.55
CA GLY A 72 0.47 -8.59 6.07
C GLY A 72 -0.58 -7.81 5.29
N TYR A 73 -1.34 -8.48 4.41
CA TYR A 73 -2.43 -7.85 3.65
C TYR A 73 -3.51 -7.27 4.57
N VAL A 74 -3.95 -8.02 5.59
CA VAL A 74 -4.96 -7.54 6.54
C VAL A 74 -4.43 -6.36 7.35
N ILE A 75 -3.19 -6.41 7.83
CA ILE A 75 -2.56 -5.30 8.57
C ILE A 75 -2.51 -4.04 7.70
N GLU A 76 -1.99 -4.13 6.48
CA GLU A 76 -1.92 -2.99 5.56
C GLU A 76 -3.31 -2.46 5.19
N LYS A 77 -4.31 -3.33 5.04
CA LYS A 77 -5.69 -2.90 4.79
C LYS A 77 -6.30 -2.19 5.99
N SER A 78 -6.08 -2.65 7.22
CA SER A 78 -6.54 -1.94 8.42
C SER A 78 -5.92 -0.55 8.51
N LEU A 79 -4.60 -0.42 8.31
CA LEU A 79 -3.91 0.87 8.29
C LEU A 79 -4.46 1.81 7.20
N SER A 80 -4.83 1.27 6.04
CA SER A 80 -5.44 2.08 4.96
C SER A 80 -6.82 2.63 5.35
N VAL A 81 -7.61 1.89 6.13
CA VAL A 81 -8.94 2.32 6.60
C VAL A 81 -8.80 3.43 7.64
N ASP A 82 -7.85 3.29 8.58
CA ASP A 82 -7.54 4.32 9.57
C ASP A 82 -7.12 5.63 8.90
N ASN A 83 -6.28 5.55 7.87
CA ASN A 83 -5.86 6.71 7.08
C ASN A 83 -7.03 7.42 6.39
N VAL A 84 -7.96 6.67 5.78
CA VAL A 84 -9.16 7.24 5.14
C VAL A 84 -10.03 7.97 6.17
N PHE A 85 -10.16 7.42 7.37
CA PHE A 85 -10.90 8.06 8.46
C PHE A 85 -10.26 9.40 8.87
N VAL A 86 -8.94 9.44 9.04
CA VAL A 86 -8.20 10.67 9.33
C VAL A 86 -8.41 11.72 8.23
N PHE A 87 -8.35 11.33 6.95
CA PHE A 87 -8.63 12.25 5.85
C PHE A 87 -10.06 12.79 5.88
N ALA A 88 -11.05 11.94 6.17
CA ALA A 88 -12.45 12.36 6.26
C ALA A 88 -12.67 13.38 7.40
N LEU A 89 -12.03 13.20 8.55
CA LEU A 89 -12.05 14.15 9.65
C LEU A 89 -11.42 15.50 9.25
N ILE A 90 -10.24 15.47 8.63
CA ILE A 90 -9.54 16.68 8.17
C ILE A 90 -10.40 17.43 7.14
N PHE A 91 -10.95 16.75 6.14
CA PHE A 91 -11.80 17.38 5.13
C PHE A 91 -13.06 18.00 5.71
N SER A 92 -13.66 17.33 6.71
CA SER A 92 -14.84 17.83 7.41
C SER A 92 -14.51 19.05 8.26
N TYR A 93 -13.40 19.02 9.01
CA TYR A 93 -12.96 20.13 9.85
C TYR A 93 -12.66 21.40 9.04
N PHE A 94 -12.00 21.26 7.89
CA PHE A 94 -11.66 22.38 7.00
C PHE A 94 -12.74 22.69 5.95
N ALA A 95 -13.89 22.02 6.00
CA ALA A 95 -14.99 22.17 5.03
C ALA A 95 -14.52 22.13 3.56
N VAL A 96 -13.62 21.20 3.22
CA VAL A 96 -12.99 21.11 1.90
C VAL A 96 -14.03 20.70 0.84
N PRO A 97 -14.26 21.52 -0.21
CA PRO A 97 -15.18 21.18 -1.28
C PRO A 97 -14.82 19.85 -1.96
N ALA A 98 -15.82 19.02 -2.27
CA ALA A 98 -15.63 17.66 -2.82
C ALA A 98 -14.72 17.62 -4.07
N ARG A 99 -14.78 18.67 -4.91
CA ARG A 99 -13.92 18.83 -6.10
C ARG A 99 -12.41 18.82 -5.81
N TYR A 100 -11.99 19.20 -4.60
CA TYR A 100 -10.58 19.26 -4.21
C TYR A 100 -10.13 18.04 -3.37
N GLN A 101 -11.07 17.31 -2.75
CA GLN A 101 -10.75 16.17 -1.88
C GLN A 101 -9.92 15.11 -2.62
N TYR A 102 -10.28 14.78 -3.86
CA TYR A 102 -9.51 13.84 -4.69
C TYR A 102 -8.06 14.29 -4.90
N ARG A 103 -7.85 15.57 -5.20
CA ARG A 103 -6.51 16.11 -5.47
C ARG A 103 -5.63 16.10 -4.22
N VAL A 104 -6.21 16.47 -3.08
CA VAL A 104 -5.49 16.45 -1.79
C VAL A 104 -5.17 15.01 -1.40
N LEU A 105 -6.13 14.10 -1.54
CA LEU A 105 -5.92 12.67 -1.26
C LEU A 105 -4.83 12.08 -2.16
N PHE A 106 -4.85 12.39 -3.46
CA PHE A 106 -3.84 11.94 -4.42
C PHE A 106 -2.43 12.37 -4.01
N TRP A 107 -2.23 13.67 -3.74
CA TRP A 107 -0.92 14.17 -3.29
C TRP A 107 -0.52 13.62 -1.92
N GLY A 108 -1.48 13.39 -1.03
CA GLY A 108 -1.25 12.75 0.27
C GLY A 108 -0.74 11.31 0.12
N VAL A 109 -1.41 10.49 -0.69
CA VAL A 109 -1.02 9.09 -0.94
C VAL A 109 0.32 9.01 -1.66
N VAL A 110 0.55 9.83 -2.69
CA VAL A 110 1.84 9.89 -3.40
C VAL A 110 2.96 10.31 -2.45
N GLY A 111 2.74 11.35 -1.64
CA GLY A 111 3.71 11.81 -0.65
C GLY A 111 4.02 10.74 0.40
N ALA A 112 2.99 10.07 0.93
CA ALA A 112 3.15 8.98 1.89
C ALA A 112 3.94 7.80 1.29
N LEU A 113 3.66 7.43 0.02
CA LEU A 113 4.38 6.36 -0.67
C LEU A 113 5.86 6.72 -0.88
N VAL A 114 6.16 7.96 -1.27
CA VAL A 114 7.54 8.43 -1.44
C VAL A 114 8.28 8.42 -0.10
N LEU A 115 7.69 9.01 0.94
CA LEU A 115 8.25 8.98 2.29
C LEU A 115 8.51 7.54 2.74
N ARG A 116 7.54 6.64 2.54
CA ARG A 116 7.67 5.22 2.86
C ARG A 116 8.85 4.57 2.12
N GLY A 117 9.00 4.84 0.82
CA GLY A 117 10.15 4.36 0.05
C GLY A 117 11.49 4.87 0.58
N VAL A 118 11.57 6.16 0.91
CA VAL A 118 12.76 6.76 1.53
C VAL A 118 13.07 6.10 2.88
N PHE A 119 12.06 5.94 3.75
CA PHE A 119 12.23 5.30 5.05
C PHE A 119 12.71 3.85 4.93
N ILE A 120 12.24 3.09 3.94
CA ILE A 120 12.70 1.71 3.71
C ILE A 120 14.17 1.69 3.27
N LEU A 121 14.55 2.52 2.30
CA LEU A 121 15.92 2.55 1.77
C LEU A 121 16.93 3.03 2.83
N VAL A 122 16.60 4.14 3.50
CA VAL A 122 17.47 4.73 4.52
C VAL A 122 17.45 3.90 5.80
N GLY A 123 16.28 3.39 6.19
CA GLY A 123 16.11 2.54 7.37
C GLY A 123 16.89 1.24 7.25
N ALA A 124 16.90 0.61 6.07
CA ALA A 124 17.69 -0.61 5.83
C ALA A 124 19.19 -0.38 6.06
N GLU A 125 19.77 0.70 5.50
CA GLU A 125 21.17 1.04 5.72
C GLU A 125 21.47 1.44 7.18
N LEU A 126 20.55 2.15 7.85
CA LEU A 126 20.71 2.53 9.25
C LEU A 126 20.70 1.30 10.17
N LEU A 127 19.82 0.33 9.92
CA LEU A 127 19.74 -0.90 10.70
C LEU A 127 20.96 -1.80 10.48
N GLU A 128 21.55 -1.81 9.28
CA GLU A 128 22.76 -2.60 8.99
C GLU A 128 24.01 -2.02 9.69
N ARG A 129 24.07 -0.69 9.87
CA ARG A 129 25.22 -0.02 10.50
C ARG A 129 25.09 0.17 12.01
N TYR A 130 23.87 0.21 12.53
CA TYR A 130 23.60 0.56 13.93
C TYR A 130 22.57 -0.36 14.57
N ASP A 131 23.03 -1.37 15.32
CA ASP A 131 22.17 -2.36 15.98
C ASP A 131 21.17 -1.74 16.99
N TRP A 132 21.54 -0.63 17.64
CA TRP A 132 20.66 0.08 18.58
C TRP A 132 19.46 0.75 17.91
N MET A 133 19.52 0.95 16.59
CA MET A 133 18.46 1.59 15.81
C MET A 133 17.19 0.72 15.77
N ILE A 134 17.31 -0.60 15.98
CA ILE A 134 16.17 -1.52 16.13
C ILE A 134 15.23 -1.07 17.24
N TYR A 135 15.77 -0.62 18.38
CA TYR A 135 14.95 -0.16 19.51
C TYR A 135 14.25 1.17 19.23
N VAL A 136 14.90 2.06 18.47
CA VAL A 136 14.29 3.33 18.06
C VAL A 136 13.12 3.06 17.11
N PHE A 137 13.34 2.24 16.08
CA PHE A 137 12.26 1.86 15.18
C PHE A 137 11.13 1.15 15.93
N GLY A 138 11.41 0.18 16.81
CA GLY A 138 10.37 -0.55 17.54
C GLY A 138 9.55 0.28 18.55
N VAL A 139 9.97 1.50 18.92
CA VAL A 139 9.18 2.40 19.78
C VAL A 139 8.34 3.38 18.96
N PHE A 140 8.80 3.77 17.78
CA PHE A 140 8.12 4.76 16.93
C PHE A 140 7.26 4.15 15.82
N PHE A 141 7.58 2.93 15.37
CA PHE A 141 6.88 2.14 14.35
C PHE A 141 6.11 0.99 14.98
#